data_AF-A0A4Y7SDQ1-F1
#
_entry.id   AF-A0A4Y7SDQ1-F1
#
_cell.length_a   1.000
_cell.length_b   1.000
_cell.length_c   1.000
_cell.angle_alpha   90.00
_cell.angle_beta   90.00
_cell.angle_gamma   90.00
#
_symmetry.space_group_name_H-M   'P 1'
#
loop_
_entity.id
_entity.type
_entity.pdbx_description
1 polymer ?
#
loop_
_entity_poly.entity_id
_entity_poly.type
_entity_poly.pdbx_seq_one_letter_code
_entity_poly.pdbx_strand_id
1 'polypeptide(L)'
;MSAGLLDIYEVDFTSQPPDLSSRSLGHLLMDVDDFYWHVVRLTDNDILVWREPFFIFWDWKSGVGGRWEVSKGLNDNCKPYASKTSIVACATDNSILVWDFPSGSIAALPDQPTVDQLPMSVIWPKFILPLEHNSQVVWMAATPEWQHKSSAELDHHICISVQRHGTQMRLYSVKPRGGTGVDPFLPNSFLVEGGRTQELEAGDMSQPRGSSPLYRIGDKLILCAGINGGGLEARTFEIPTGFTTETVDAPSLVLTDPRHPTFAHIRGNRIGFCPMSGRLVYVSNCWDLVVLDFLCPPLRDPERQGI
;
A
#
# COMPACT_ATOMS: atom_id res chain seq x y z
N MET A 1 24.99 9.06 18.63
CA MET A 1 23.81 9.05 17.75
C MET A 1 24.30 9.30 16.34
N SER A 2 24.10 8.37 15.42
CA SER A 2 24.31 8.61 14.00
C SER A 2 23.08 9.35 13.46
N ALA A 3 23.29 10.48 12.79
CA ALA A 3 22.23 11.16 12.08
C ALA A 3 21.96 10.44 10.76
N GLY A 4 20.68 10.28 10.46
CA GLY A 4 20.13 9.67 9.27
C GLY A 4 19.58 10.75 8.38
N LEU A 5 19.39 10.42 7.12
CA LEU A 5 18.99 11.39 6.13
C LEU A 5 17.92 10.79 5.23
N LEU A 6 16.76 11.42 5.20
CA LEU A 6 15.76 11.20 4.17
C LEU A 6 15.95 12.25 3.09
N ASP A 7 16.41 11.78 1.94
CA ASP A 7 16.58 12.59 0.74
C ASP A 7 15.54 12.24 -0.31
N ILE A 8 15.03 13.29 -0.95
CA ILE A 8 14.13 13.14 -2.10
C ILE A 8 14.90 13.56 -3.35
N TYR A 9 14.94 12.68 -4.34
CA TYR A 9 15.60 12.93 -5.62
C TYR A 9 14.58 12.93 -6.76
N GLU A 10 14.70 13.89 -7.68
CA GLU A 10 14.04 13.81 -8.98
C GLU A 10 14.95 13.06 -9.97
N VAL A 11 14.42 12.02 -10.61
CA VAL A 11 15.17 11.23 -11.61
C VAL A 11 14.65 11.54 -13.00
N ASP A 12 15.49 12.14 -13.84
CA ASP A 12 15.21 12.35 -15.26
C ASP A 12 15.68 11.14 -16.08
N PHE A 13 14.73 10.26 -16.40
CA PHE A 13 14.97 9.06 -17.21
C PHE A 13 15.23 9.36 -18.70
N THR A 14 15.11 10.61 -19.15
CA THR A 14 15.40 11.00 -20.54
C THR A 14 16.86 11.41 -20.76
N SER A 15 17.60 11.67 -19.68
CA SER A 15 19.04 11.95 -19.74
C SER A 15 19.85 10.67 -20.01
N GLN A 16 20.90 10.76 -20.84
CA GLN A 16 21.84 9.66 -21.09
C GLN A 16 23.27 10.06 -20.70
N PRO A 17 23.88 9.43 -19.67
CA PRO A 17 23.28 8.46 -18.73
C PRO A 17 22.23 9.12 -17.80
N PRO A 18 21.34 8.35 -17.16
CA PRO A 18 20.43 8.88 -16.14
C PRO A 18 21.24 9.57 -15.04
N ASP A 19 21.10 10.89 -14.93
CA ASP A 19 21.79 11.65 -13.91
C ASP A 19 21.02 11.60 -12.58
N LEU A 20 21.43 10.68 -11.72
CA LEU A 20 20.87 10.53 -10.36
C LEU A 20 21.40 11.57 -9.37
N SER A 21 22.43 12.34 -9.75
CA SER A 21 23.21 13.14 -8.81
C SER A 21 22.81 14.62 -8.75
N SER A 22 22.03 15.12 -9.70
CA SER A 22 21.88 16.57 -9.91
C SER A 22 20.61 17.23 -9.38
N ARG A 23 19.67 16.51 -8.76
CA ARG A 23 18.39 17.10 -8.30
C ARG A 23 17.86 16.54 -6.99
N SER A 24 18.59 16.75 -5.89
CA SER A 24 17.94 16.69 -4.57
C SER A 24 16.85 17.76 -4.49
N LEU A 25 15.63 17.33 -4.18
CA LEU A 25 14.46 18.20 -3.98
C LEU A 25 14.36 18.69 -2.53
N GLY A 26 15.02 18.01 -1.60
CA GLY A 26 15.00 18.35 -0.19
C GLY A 26 15.70 17.30 0.67
N HIS A 27 16.03 17.73 1.89
CA HIS A 27 16.66 16.92 2.91
C HIS A 27 15.87 17.02 4.23
N LEU A 28 15.58 15.88 4.87
CA LEU A 28 15.04 15.82 6.22
C LEU A 28 15.99 15.02 7.10
N LEU A 29 16.55 15.66 8.14
CA LEU A 29 17.46 15.02 9.08
C LEU A 29 16.68 14.15 10.07
N MET A 30 17.16 12.92 10.26
CA MET A 30 16.48 11.89 11.05
C MET A 30 17.42 11.40 12.15
N ASP A 31 16.88 10.98 13.29
CA ASP A 31 17.65 10.13 14.20
C ASP A 31 17.65 8.70 13.68
N VAL A 32 18.84 8.14 13.43
CA VAL A 32 18.97 6.71 13.08
C VAL A 32 18.90 5.93 14.38
N ASP A 33 17.69 5.63 14.80
CA ASP A 33 17.46 4.37 15.48
C ASP A 33 17.14 3.32 14.41
N ASP A 34 17.57 2.07 14.62
CA ASP A 34 17.49 0.90 13.71
C ASP A 34 16.07 0.45 13.29
N PHE A 35 15.07 1.33 13.33
CA PHE A 35 13.68 1.02 13.04
C PHE A 35 13.35 1.07 11.55
N TYR A 36 12.40 0.22 11.15
CA TYR A 36 11.91 0.12 9.78
C TYR A 36 11.03 1.34 9.42
N TRP A 37 11.47 2.12 8.44
CA TRP A 37 10.69 3.21 7.87
C TRP A 37 9.88 2.72 6.68
N HIS A 38 8.60 3.04 6.66
CA HIS A 38 7.69 2.65 5.58
C HIS A 38 7.18 3.89 4.85
N VAL A 39 7.56 4.08 3.59
CA VAL A 39 6.98 5.13 2.75
C VAL A 39 5.52 4.78 2.48
N VAL A 40 4.59 5.47 3.13
CA VAL A 40 3.14 5.25 3.04
C VAL A 40 2.57 5.92 1.79
N ARG A 41 2.98 7.16 1.54
CA ARG A 41 2.57 7.98 0.39
C ARG A 41 3.76 8.80 -0.08
N LEU A 42 3.89 8.93 -1.40
CA LEU A 42 4.88 9.79 -2.04
C LEU A 42 4.20 10.47 -3.24
N THR A 43 4.28 11.79 -3.30
CA THR A 43 3.78 12.60 -4.42
C THR A 43 4.91 13.49 -4.97
N ASP A 44 4.57 14.41 -5.87
CA ASP A 44 5.54 15.36 -6.43
C ASP A 44 5.96 16.46 -5.44
N ASN A 45 5.23 16.62 -4.34
CA ASN A 45 5.46 17.68 -3.38
C ASN A 45 5.66 17.17 -1.94
N ASP A 46 5.11 16.00 -1.62
CA ASP A 46 5.04 15.52 -0.25
C ASP A 46 5.35 14.03 -0.09
N ILE A 47 5.74 13.67 1.13
CA ILE A 47 5.92 12.30 1.58
C ILE A 47 5.22 12.11 2.92
N LEU A 48 4.59 10.96 3.09
CA LEU A 48 4.16 10.43 4.38
C LEU A 48 4.92 9.15 4.66
N VAL A 49 5.60 9.11 5.78
CA VAL A 49 6.34 7.92 6.24
C VAL A 49 5.76 7.44 7.56
N TRP A 50 5.70 6.12 7.73
CA TRP A 50 5.39 5.48 8.99
C TRP A 50 6.68 4.99 9.65
N ARG A 51 6.88 5.40 10.90
CA ARG A 51 7.92 4.90 11.81
C ARG A 51 7.28 4.83 13.18
N GLU A 52 7.03 3.63 13.70
CA GLU A 52 6.31 3.47 14.97
C GLU A 52 6.91 4.35 16.09
N PRO A 53 6.08 5.05 16.88
CA PRO A 53 4.61 5.17 16.82
C PRO A 53 4.09 6.35 15.96
N PHE A 54 4.90 6.88 15.06
CA PHE A 54 4.62 8.12 14.34
C PHE A 54 4.34 7.95 12.85
N PHE A 55 3.33 8.67 12.37
CA PHE A 55 3.30 9.15 11.00
C PHE A 55 4.09 10.45 10.91
N ILE A 56 4.94 10.58 9.90
CA ILE A 56 5.75 11.78 9.65
C ILE A 56 5.41 12.27 8.25
N PHE A 57 4.88 13.48 8.17
CA PHE A 57 4.54 14.16 6.94
C PHE A 57 5.47 15.32 6.66
N TRP A 58 5.92 15.41 5.42
CA TRP A 58 6.76 16.49 4.97
C TRP A 58 6.41 16.86 3.53
N ASP A 59 6.01 18.11 3.35
CA ASP A 59 5.87 18.77 2.05
C ASP A 59 7.10 19.66 1.85
N TRP A 60 8.08 19.14 1.12
CA TRP A 60 9.35 19.82 0.87
C TRP A 60 9.18 21.06 0.00
N LYS A 61 8.13 21.10 -0.83
CA LYS A 61 7.89 22.20 -1.76
C LYS A 61 7.28 23.41 -1.06
N SER A 62 6.34 23.16 -0.15
CA SER A 62 5.69 24.21 0.65
C SER A 62 6.47 24.52 1.94
N GLY A 63 7.49 23.71 2.28
CA GLY A 63 8.29 23.88 3.50
C GLY A 63 7.46 23.65 4.77
N VAL A 64 6.50 22.72 4.73
CA VAL A 64 5.64 22.40 5.89
C VAL A 64 5.73 20.93 6.26
N GLY A 65 5.42 20.62 7.50
CA GLY A 65 5.34 19.24 7.95
C GLY A 65 4.65 19.08 9.30
N GLY A 66 4.42 17.82 9.66
CA GLY A 66 3.89 17.42 10.97
C GLY A 66 4.29 15.99 11.32
N ARG A 67 4.27 15.69 12.62
CA ARG A 67 4.49 14.34 13.17
C ARG A 67 3.29 13.96 14.03
N TRP A 68 2.74 12.78 13.80
CA TRP A 68 1.52 12.33 14.46
C TRP A 68 1.71 11.00 15.15
N GLU A 69 1.63 11.02 16.48
CA GLU A 69 1.61 9.81 17.27
C GLU A 69 0.25 9.13 17.14
N VAL A 70 0.24 7.85 16.82
CA VAL A 70 -1.00 7.08 16.76
C VAL A 70 -1.41 6.66 18.17
N SER A 71 -2.69 6.80 18.48
CA SER A 71 -3.24 6.37 19.77
C SER A 71 -3.28 4.85 19.97
N LYS A 72 -2.95 4.06 18.94
CA LYS A 72 -3.04 2.59 18.93
C LYS A 72 -1.94 2.01 18.05
N GLY A 73 -1.22 1.02 18.57
CA GLY A 73 -0.16 0.32 17.85
C GLY A 73 -0.66 -0.31 16.55
N LEU A 74 0.18 -0.25 15.51
CA LEU A 74 -0.13 -0.78 14.18
C LEU A 74 0.49 -2.16 13.99
N ASN A 75 -0.12 -2.98 13.14
CA ASN A 75 0.42 -4.27 12.75
C ASN A 75 1.53 -4.05 11.71
N ASP A 76 2.78 -4.33 12.08
CA ASP A 76 3.97 -4.14 11.22
C ASP A 76 3.93 -4.93 9.90
N ASN A 77 3.15 -6.02 9.84
CA ASN A 77 2.97 -6.78 8.59
C ASN A 77 2.05 -6.06 7.59
N CYS A 78 1.35 -5.02 8.03
CA CYS A 78 0.40 -4.26 7.23
C CYS A 78 0.94 -2.86 6.97
N LYS A 79 1.44 -2.64 5.76
CA LYS A 79 1.84 -1.30 5.32
C LYS A 79 0.61 -0.39 5.30
N PRO A 80 0.60 0.74 6.04
CA PRO A 80 -0.50 1.69 5.98
C PRO A 80 -0.74 2.21 4.57
N TYR A 81 -1.96 2.66 4.32
CA TYR A 81 -2.36 3.41 3.14
C TYR A 81 -2.67 4.85 3.54
N ALA A 82 -2.33 5.82 2.70
CA ALA A 82 -2.76 7.20 2.89
C ALA A 82 -3.09 7.87 1.56
N SER A 83 -4.17 8.65 1.57
CA SER A 83 -4.54 9.59 0.52
C SER A 83 -4.27 11.04 0.96
N LYS A 84 -4.82 12.01 0.24
CA LYS A 84 -4.88 13.41 0.67
C LYS A 84 -5.85 13.67 1.83
N THR A 85 -6.81 12.78 2.05
CA THR A 85 -7.95 13.02 2.96
C THR A 85 -7.99 12.05 4.12
N SER A 86 -7.34 10.88 4.01
CA SER A 86 -7.43 9.84 5.02
C SER A 86 -6.17 8.99 5.11
N ILE A 87 -5.97 8.39 6.27
CA ILE A 87 -4.99 7.32 6.53
C ILE A 87 -5.77 6.08 6.92
N VAL A 88 -5.39 4.92 6.39
CA VAL A 88 -5.97 3.61 6.72
C VAL A 88 -4.84 2.69 7.13
N ALA A 89 -4.99 2.01 8.27
CA ALA A 89 -4.01 1.04 8.74
C ALA A 89 -4.68 -0.11 9.50
N CYS A 90 -3.92 -1.18 9.75
CA CYS A 90 -4.38 -2.29 10.58
C CYS A 90 -3.74 -2.18 11.96
N ALA A 91 -4.52 -2.34 13.01
CA ALA A 91 -4.07 -2.36 14.39
C ALA A 91 -3.50 -3.74 14.79
N THR A 92 -2.76 -3.81 15.91
CA THR A 92 -2.23 -5.07 16.47
C THR A 92 -3.32 -6.06 16.87
N ASP A 93 -4.26 -5.63 17.69
CA ASP A 93 -5.67 -5.48 17.32
C ASP A 93 -6.40 -6.40 16.32
N ASN A 94 -5.91 -6.44 15.08
CA ASN A 94 -6.64 -6.85 13.87
C ASN A 94 -7.86 -5.98 13.48
N SER A 95 -8.14 -4.87 14.15
CA SER A 95 -9.10 -3.88 13.60
C SER A 95 -8.48 -3.04 12.48
N ILE A 96 -9.31 -2.60 11.54
CA ILE A 96 -8.91 -1.61 10.53
C ILE A 96 -9.26 -0.23 11.07
N LEU A 97 -8.27 0.65 11.08
CA LEU A 97 -8.34 2.00 11.61
C LEU A 97 -8.36 3.01 10.47
N VAL A 98 -9.25 4.00 10.55
CA VAL A 98 -9.33 5.11 9.59
C VAL A 98 -9.21 6.43 10.33
N TRP A 99 -8.24 7.23 9.93
CA TRP A 99 -8.06 8.61 10.36
C TRP A 99 -8.38 9.56 9.22
N ASP A 100 -8.81 10.76 9.56
CA ASP A 100 -8.69 11.88 8.63
C ASP A 100 -7.22 12.28 8.52
N PHE A 101 -6.82 12.71 7.34
CA PHE A 101 -5.50 13.29 7.16
C PHE A 101 -5.42 14.59 7.99
N PRO A 102 -4.52 14.67 8.99
CA PRO A 102 -4.54 15.73 9.99
C PRO A 102 -3.83 16.99 9.47
N SER A 103 -4.32 17.56 8.37
CA SER A 103 -3.73 18.75 7.73
C SER A 103 -3.72 19.99 8.62
N GLY A 104 -4.56 20.04 9.67
CA GLY A 104 -4.62 21.18 10.60
C GLY A 104 -3.47 21.25 11.59
N SER A 105 -2.65 20.20 11.72
CA SER A 105 -1.51 20.15 12.64
C SER A 105 -0.14 20.20 11.94
N ILE A 106 -0.12 20.55 10.65
CA ILE A 106 1.13 20.86 9.93
C ILE A 106 1.52 22.33 10.18
N ALA A 107 2.81 22.61 10.22
CA ALA A 107 3.32 23.98 10.32
C ALA A 107 4.53 24.18 9.40
N ALA A 108 4.88 25.45 9.20
CA ALA A 108 6.11 25.83 8.51
C ALA A 108 7.34 25.30 9.25
N LEU A 109 8.31 24.85 8.48
CA LEU A 109 9.57 24.27 8.94
C LEU A 109 10.74 25.21 8.64
N PRO A 110 11.87 25.09 9.38
CA PRO A 110 13.12 25.74 8.99
C PRO A 110 13.69 25.12 7.70
N ASP A 111 14.65 25.80 7.06
CA ASP A 111 15.25 25.38 5.77
C ASP A 111 15.88 23.98 5.80
N GLN A 112 16.37 23.54 6.96
CA GLN A 112 16.96 22.22 7.18
C GLN A 112 16.27 21.56 8.39
N PRO A 113 15.06 21.02 8.22
CA PRO A 113 14.31 20.47 9.33
C PRO A 113 14.93 19.16 9.82
N THR A 114 14.84 18.95 11.13
CA THR A 114 15.01 17.64 11.76
C THR A 114 13.66 17.04 12.12
N VAL A 115 13.56 15.70 12.21
CA VAL A 115 12.31 15.00 12.56
C VAL A 115 11.68 15.51 13.87
N ASP A 116 12.50 15.89 14.84
CA ASP A 116 12.04 16.39 16.15
C ASP A 116 11.55 17.84 16.13
N GLN A 117 11.87 18.59 15.08
CA GLN A 117 11.35 19.94 14.90
C GLN A 117 9.95 19.95 14.27
N LEU A 118 9.46 18.82 13.74
CA LEU A 118 8.09 18.77 13.23
C LEU A 118 7.09 18.90 14.37
N PRO A 119 6.04 19.73 14.22
CA PRO A 119 4.95 19.80 15.18
C PRO A 119 4.40 18.42 15.48
N MET A 120 4.32 18.09 16.77
CA MET A 120 3.81 16.80 17.22
C MET A 120 2.34 16.93 17.63
N SER A 121 1.50 15.97 17.26
CA SER A 121 0.15 15.81 17.81
C SER A 121 -0.20 14.33 17.97
N VAL A 122 -1.12 14.01 18.86
CA VAL A 122 -1.69 12.66 18.98
C VAL A 122 -2.95 12.58 18.14
N ILE A 123 -3.08 11.56 17.30
CA ILE A 123 -4.25 11.36 16.44
C ILE A 123 -5.02 10.10 16.85
N TRP A 124 -6.34 10.20 16.79
CA TRP A 124 -7.28 9.12 17.12
C TRP A 124 -8.05 8.69 15.87
N PRO A 125 -8.28 7.39 15.67
CA PRO A 125 -9.05 6.92 14.52
C PRO A 125 -10.48 7.46 14.63
N LYS A 126 -10.98 8.06 13.55
CA LYS A 126 -12.38 8.48 13.46
C LYS A 126 -13.33 7.31 13.24
N PHE A 127 -12.80 6.25 12.66
CA PHE A 127 -13.57 5.03 12.42
C PHE A 127 -12.69 3.81 12.68
N ILE A 128 -13.29 2.80 13.33
CA ILE A 128 -12.68 1.52 13.64
C ILE A 128 -13.61 0.46 13.06
N LEU A 129 -13.12 -0.32 12.11
CA LEU A 129 -13.81 -1.48 11.57
C LEU A 129 -13.26 -2.73 12.27
N PRO A 130 -13.99 -3.32 13.23
CA PRO A 130 -13.59 -4.58 13.82
C PRO A 130 -13.70 -5.69 12.77
N LEU A 131 -12.71 -6.58 12.74
CA LEU A 131 -12.82 -7.83 12.00
C LEU A 131 -13.54 -8.89 12.82
N GLU A 132 -13.98 -9.96 12.15
CA GLU A 132 -14.65 -11.08 12.80
C GLU A 132 -13.78 -11.71 13.88
N HIS A 133 -14.41 -12.25 14.93
CA HIS A 133 -13.69 -12.87 16.04
C HIS A 133 -12.75 -13.99 15.56
N ASN A 134 -11.52 -13.98 16.09
CA ASN A 134 -10.41 -14.88 15.73
C ASN A 134 -9.89 -14.72 14.29
N SER A 135 -10.20 -13.59 13.65
CA SER A 135 -9.56 -13.23 12.39
C SER A 135 -8.27 -12.47 12.63
N GLN A 136 -7.25 -12.80 11.84
CA GLN A 136 -5.97 -12.11 11.82
C GLN A 136 -5.77 -11.39 10.49
N VAL A 137 -5.38 -10.12 10.52
CA VAL A 137 -4.89 -9.46 9.30
C VAL A 137 -3.47 -9.91 9.03
N VAL A 138 -3.25 -10.42 7.82
CA VAL A 138 -1.95 -10.93 7.41
C VAL A 138 -1.14 -9.86 6.69
N TRP A 139 -1.77 -9.13 5.75
CA TRP A 139 -1.19 -7.98 5.07
C TRP A 139 -2.28 -7.10 4.48
N MET A 140 -1.88 -5.89 4.11
CA MET A 140 -2.67 -4.92 3.38
C MET A 140 -1.88 -4.41 2.18
N ALA A 141 -2.53 -4.36 1.02
CA ALA A 141 -2.00 -3.76 -0.21
C ALA A 141 -2.98 -2.69 -0.68
N ALA A 142 -2.47 -1.61 -1.27
CA ALA A 142 -3.30 -0.52 -1.75
C ALA A 142 -2.84 -0.04 -3.12
N THR A 143 -3.74 0.62 -3.84
CA THR A 143 -3.42 1.31 -5.10
C THR A 143 -2.40 2.41 -4.85
N PRO A 144 -1.24 2.42 -5.54
CA PRO A 144 -0.23 3.46 -5.37
C PRO A 144 -0.73 4.84 -5.80
N GLU A 145 -0.35 5.88 -5.06
CA GLU A 145 -0.74 7.26 -5.36
C GLU A 145 -0.33 7.73 -6.76
N TRP A 146 0.83 7.29 -7.27
CA TRP A 146 1.32 7.72 -8.59
C TRP A 146 0.51 7.13 -9.76
N GLN A 147 -0.20 6.02 -9.56
CA GLN A 147 -1.11 5.49 -10.60
C GLN A 147 -2.34 6.39 -10.80
N HIS A 148 -2.50 7.39 -9.93
CA HIS A 148 -3.66 8.27 -9.90
C HIS A 148 -3.45 9.63 -10.59
N LYS A 149 -2.27 9.87 -11.19
CA LYS A 149 -1.94 11.18 -11.77
C LYS A 149 -2.77 11.58 -13.00
N SER A 150 -3.52 10.67 -13.62
CA SER A 150 -4.16 10.91 -14.93
C SER A 150 -5.69 11.00 -14.94
N SER A 151 -6.38 10.77 -13.82
CA SER A 151 -7.85 10.74 -13.77
C SER A 151 -8.39 11.55 -12.59
N ALA A 152 -9.32 12.46 -12.86
CA ALA A 152 -10.01 13.25 -11.82
C ALA A 152 -11.04 12.42 -11.02
N GLU A 153 -11.37 11.22 -11.49
CA GLU A 153 -12.28 10.27 -10.86
C GLU A 153 -11.48 9.04 -10.45
N LEU A 154 -10.99 8.99 -9.22
CA LEU A 154 -10.17 7.86 -8.78
C LEU A 154 -10.65 7.30 -7.46
N ASP A 155 -11.27 6.13 -7.60
CA ASP A 155 -11.51 5.20 -6.52
C ASP A 155 -10.19 4.57 -6.13
N HIS A 156 -9.72 4.90 -4.93
CA HIS A 156 -8.59 4.21 -4.35
C HIS A 156 -9.05 2.87 -3.80
N HIS A 157 -8.24 1.83 -3.95
CA HIS A 157 -8.62 0.49 -3.51
C HIS A 157 -7.59 -0.07 -2.54
N ILE A 158 -8.09 -0.83 -1.57
CA ILE A 158 -7.31 -1.54 -0.57
C ILE A 158 -7.73 -3.01 -0.63
N CYS A 159 -6.75 -3.91 -0.71
CA CYS A 159 -6.95 -5.34 -0.56
C CYS A 159 -6.34 -5.77 0.77
N ILE A 160 -7.11 -6.49 1.59
CA ILE A 160 -6.70 -7.00 2.90
C ILE A 160 -6.79 -8.51 2.87
N SER A 161 -5.72 -9.19 3.29
CA SER A 161 -5.75 -10.62 3.52
C SER A 161 -6.08 -10.91 4.98
N VAL A 162 -7.11 -11.71 5.18
CA VAL A 162 -7.64 -12.08 6.50
C VAL A 162 -7.54 -13.59 6.67
N GLN A 163 -6.99 -14.05 7.78
CA GLN A 163 -6.85 -15.46 8.13
C GLN A 163 -7.75 -15.83 9.31
N ARG A 164 -8.54 -16.90 9.18
CA ARG A 164 -9.39 -17.45 10.26
C ARG A 164 -9.42 -18.99 10.22
N HIS A 165 -10.20 -19.58 9.32
CA HIS A 165 -10.24 -21.04 9.01
C HIS A 165 -9.62 -21.38 7.64
N GLY A 166 -9.17 -20.35 6.95
CA GLY A 166 -8.46 -20.30 5.68
C GLY A 166 -8.02 -18.86 5.46
N THR A 167 -7.53 -18.54 4.28
CA THR A 167 -7.17 -17.16 3.92
C THR A 167 -8.20 -16.59 2.95
N GLN A 168 -8.76 -15.42 3.25
CA GLN A 168 -9.63 -14.69 2.34
C GLN A 168 -9.01 -13.34 2.03
N MET A 169 -9.15 -12.88 0.79
CA MET A 169 -8.88 -11.49 0.45
C MET A 169 -10.18 -10.71 0.43
N ARG A 170 -10.15 -9.51 1.00
CA ARG A 170 -11.26 -8.56 1.02
C ARG A 170 -10.84 -7.29 0.30
N LEU A 171 -11.62 -6.90 -0.69
CA LEU A 171 -11.37 -5.72 -1.49
C LEU A 171 -12.26 -4.57 -1.01
N TYR A 172 -11.67 -3.42 -0.75
CA TYR A 172 -12.34 -2.21 -0.30
C TYR A 172 -12.08 -1.08 -1.28
N SER A 173 -13.11 -0.30 -1.57
CA SER A 173 -12.98 1.04 -2.12
C SER A 173 -12.85 2.05 -1.00
N VAL A 174 -11.92 2.99 -1.11
CA VAL A 174 -11.82 4.17 -0.24
C VAL A 174 -12.60 5.28 -0.92
N LYS A 175 -13.82 5.54 -0.43
CA LYS A 175 -14.71 6.54 -1.01
C LYS A 175 -14.68 7.82 -0.17
N PRO A 176 -14.46 9.01 -0.77
CA PRO A 176 -14.59 10.25 -0.02
C PRO A 176 -16.03 10.41 0.44
N ARG A 177 -16.22 11.09 1.56
CA ARG A 177 -17.55 11.47 2.02
C ARG A 177 -18.16 12.46 1.02
N GLY A 178 -19.26 12.09 0.39
CA GLY A 178 -20.02 13.01 -0.45
C GLY A 178 -20.53 14.21 0.38
N GLY A 179 -20.33 15.43 -0.12
CA GLY A 179 -20.78 16.67 0.52
C GLY A 179 -19.67 17.72 0.68
N THR A 180 -20.05 19.00 0.83
CA THR A 180 -19.11 20.14 0.83
C THR A 180 -18.72 20.65 2.23
N GLY A 181 -19.09 19.95 3.31
CA GLY A 181 -18.77 20.35 4.68
C GLY A 181 -17.82 19.37 5.35
N VAL A 182 -16.89 19.86 6.18
CA VAL A 182 -16.13 19.06 7.16
C VAL A 182 -17.04 18.81 8.36
N ASP A 183 -17.12 17.57 8.80
CA ASP A 183 -17.94 17.12 9.93
C ASP A 183 -16.94 16.53 10.92
N PRO A 184 -16.86 17.07 12.14
CA PRO A 184 -15.86 16.63 13.10
C PRO A 184 -16.08 15.18 13.56
N PHE A 185 -17.30 14.63 13.45
CA PHE A 185 -17.68 13.31 13.97
C PHE A 185 -17.64 12.21 12.92
N LEU A 186 -17.75 12.55 11.64
CA LEU A 186 -17.67 11.58 10.54
C LEU A 186 -16.27 11.60 9.90
N PRO A 187 -15.74 10.45 9.46
CA PRO A 187 -14.52 10.42 8.68
C PRO A 187 -14.73 11.07 7.30
N ASN A 188 -13.65 11.58 6.73
CA ASN A 188 -13.61 12.17 5.39
C ASN A 188 -13.62 11.12 4.28
N SER A 189 -13.27 9.87 4.61
CA SER A 189 -13.38 8.73 3.70
C SER A 189 -13.92 7.50 4.42
N PHE A 190 -14.65 6.67 3.69
CA PHE A 190 -15.17 5.40 4.17
C PHE A 190 -14.56 4.25 3.39
N LEU A 191 -14.37 3.13 4.07
CA LEU A 191 -14.09 1.86 3.42
C LEU A 191 -15.41 1.21 3.03
N VAL A 192 -15.60 1.01 1.74
CA VAL A 192 -16.77 0.34 1.17
C VAL A 192 -16.31 -1.02 0.66
N GLU A 193 -16.77 -2.10 1.28
CA GLU A 193 -16.42 -3.46 0.85
C GLU A 193 -17.00 -3.71 -0.54
N GLY A 194 -16.12 -4.05 -1.48
CA GLY A 194 -16.43 -4.32 -2.87
C GLY A 194 -16.40 -5.81 -3.21
N GLY A 195 -16.17 -6.68 -2.23
CA GLY A 195 -16.20 -8.13 -2.38
C GLY A 195 -15.12 -8.85 -1.59
N ARG A 196 -15.30 -10.16 -1.44
CA ARG A 196 -14.34 -11.06 -0.76
C ARG A 196 -14.12 -12.34 -1.56
N THR A 197 -12.93 -12.91 -1.55
CA THR A 197 -12.69 -14.19 -2.24
C THR A 197 -13.26 -15.36 -1.44
N GLN A 198 -13.38 -16.52 -2.10
CA GLN A 198 -13.56 -17.79 -1.38
C GLN A 198 -12.42 -18.02 -0.39
N GLU A 199 -12.65 -18.87 0.62
CA GLU A 199 -11.57 -19.35 1.47
C GLU A 199 -10.54 -20.07 0.60
N LEU A 200 -9.33 -19.53 0.58
CA LEU A 200 -8.19 -20.14 -0.05
C LEU A 200 -7.68 -21.23 0.90
N GLU A 201 -7.51 -22.45 0.39
CA GLU A 201 -6.92 -23.53 1.16
C GLU A 201 -5.52 -23.13 1.65
N ALA A 202 -5.10 -23.69 2.79
CA ALA A 202 -3.80 -23.45 3.38
C ALA A 202 -2.69 -23.97 2.44
N GLY A 203 -2.27 -23.14 1.49
CA GLY A 203 -1.44 -23.56 0.35
C GLY A 203 -1.38 -22.49 -0.73
N ASP A 204 -2.52 -21.87 -1.06
CA ASP A 204 -2.60 -20.98 -2.21
C ASP A 204 -1.99 -19.60 -1.95
N MET A 205 -2.21 -19.02 -0.76
CA MET A 205 -1.72 -17.68 -0.38
C MET A 205 -1.47 -17.53 1.14
N SER A 206 -1.44 -18.65 1.88
CA SER A 206 -1.77 -18.62 3.32
C SER A 206 -0.69 -18.07 4.26
N GLN A 207 0.51 -17.76 3.76
CA GLN A 207 1.56 -17.06 4.51
C GLN A 207 2.38 -16.15 3.58
N PRO A 208 1.87 -14.94 3.32
CA PRO A 208 2.48 -13.98 2.44
C PRO A 208 3.72 -13.42 3.13
N ARG A 209 4.87 -13.76 2.55
CA ARG A 209 6.16 -13.14 2.87
C ARG A 209 6.26 -11.71 2.34
N GLY A 210 5.32 -11.31 1.47
CA GLY A 210 5.18 -9.99 0.90
C GLY A 210 4.08 -9.96 -0.17
N SER A 211 3.54 -8.78 -0.42
CA SER A 211 2.64 -8.49 -1.54
C SER A 211 3.11 -7.24 -2.28
N SER A 212 2.82 -7.19 -3.57
CA SER A 212 2.96 -5.95 -4.33
C SER A 212 1.87 -4.95 -3.91
N PRO A 213 2.03 -3.66 -4.25
CA PRO A 213 0.89 -2.76 -4.34
C PRO A 213 -0.24 -3.34 -5.22
N LEU A 214 -1.45 -2.83 -5.04
CA LEU A 214 -2.63 -3.22 -5.82
C LEU A 214 -2.69 -2.37 -7.10
N TYR A 215 -2.24 -2.91 -8.22
CA TYR A 215 -2.09 -2.13 -9.45
C TYR A 215 -3.38 -2.05 -10.24
N ARG A 216 -3.70 -0.86 -10.76
CA ARG A 216 -4.78 -0.72 -11.74
C ARG A 216 -4.25 -0.90 -13.16
N ILE A 217 -4.88 -1.79 -13.94
CA ILE A 217 -4.61 -1.98 -15.37
C ILE A 217 -5.96 -2.05 -16.09
N GLY A 218 -6.28 -1.02 -16.87
CA GLY A 218 -7.60 -0.91 -17.52
C GLY A 218 -8.73 -0.89 -16.48
N ASP A 219 -9.65 -1.83 -16.62
CA ASP A 219 -10.82 -2.06 -15.77
C ASP A 219 -10.56 -3.09 -14.64
N LYS A 220 -9.32 -3.55 -14.47
CA LYS A 220 -8.94 -4.55 -13.46
C LYS A 220 -7.98 -3.99 -12.41
N LEU A 221 -8.00 -4.64 -11.26
CA LEU A 221 -6.98 -4.51 -10.21
C LEU A 221 -6.16 -5.80 -10.16
N ILE A 222 -4.85 -5.66 -10.03
CA ILE A 222 -3.90 -6.77 -10.06
C ILE A 222 -3.02 -6.72 -8.84
N LEU A 223 -2.91 -7.86 -8.19
CA LEU A 223 -2.06 -8.06 -7.03
C LEU A 223 -1.11 -9.22 -7.29
N CYS A 224 0.17 -9.05 -6.99
CA CYS A 224 1.13 -10.14 -6.97
C CYS A 224 1.55 -10.42 -5.53
N ALA A 225 1.62 -11.69 -5.15
CA ALA A 225 2.00 -12.08 -3.81
C ALA A 225 2.76 -13.42 -3.81
N GLY A 226 3.54 -13.63 -2.75
CA GLY A 226 4.22 -14.90 -2.54
C GLY A 226 3.25 -16.01 -2.13
N ILE A 227 3.42 -17.19 -2.71
CA ILE A 227 2.65 -18.40 -2.37
C ILE A 227 3.49 -19.37 -1.52
N ASN A 228 2.82 -20.28 -0.81
CA ASN A 228 3.51 -21.32 -0.06
C ASN A 228 4.31 -22.22 -1.01
N GLY A 229 5.45 -22.75 -0.54
CA GLY A 229 6.36 -23.55 -1.36
C GLY A 229 7.42 -22.71 -2.09
N GLY A 230 7.17 -21.42 -2.31
CA GLY A 230 8.15 -20.49 -2.84
C GLY A 230 7.93 -20.14 -4.31
N GLY A 231 6.80 -19.52 -4.61
CA GLY A 231 6.53 -18.94 -5.92
C GLY A 231 5.87 -17.57 -5.81
N LEU A 232 5.56 -16.98 -6.95
CA LEU A 232 4.73 -15.78 -7.07
C LEU A 232 3.44 -16.13 -7.79
N GLU A 233 2.33 -15.66 -7.26
CA GLU A 233 1.03 -15.72 -7.92
C GLU A 233 0.52 -14.30 -8.13
N ALA A 234 -0.06 -14.08 -9.31
CA ALA A 234 -0.84 -12.90 -9.59
C ALA A 234 -2.33 -13.22 -9.52
N ARG A 235 -3.09 -12.29 -8.97
CA ARG A 235 -4.55 -12.33 -8.95
C ARG A 235 -5.12 -11.07 -9.56
N THR A 236 -6.24 -11.27 -10.25
CA THR A 236 -7.01 -10.21 -10.89
C THR A 236 -8.34 -10.04 -10.17
N PHE A 237 -8.72 -8.80 -9.95
CA PHE A 237 -10.00 -8.41 -9.38
C PHE A 237 -10.69 -7.45 -10.34
N GLU A 238 -12.00 -7.55 -10.42
CA GLU A 238 -12.84 -6.50 -11.01
C GLU A 238 -12.77 -5.24 -10.15
N ILE A 239 -12.83 -4.06 -10.78
CA ILE A 239 -13.00 -2.82 -10.04
C ILE A 239 -14.42 -2.79 -9.45
N PRO A 240 -14.58 -2.73 -8.12
CA PRO A 240 -15.90 -2.72 -7.50
C PRO A 240 -16.65 -1.44 -7.86
N THR A 241 -17.87 -1.58 -8.37
CA THR A 241 -18.74 -0.45 -8.74
C THR A 241 -19.62 0.02 -7.56
N GLY A 242 -19.68 -0.76 -6.48
CA GLY A 242 -20.52 -0.50 -5.31
C GLY A 242 -20.23 -1.42 -4.14
N PHE A 243 -21.03 -1.26 -3.08
CA PHE A 243 -20.95 -2.14 -1.91
C PHE A 243 -21.47 -3.53 -2.25
N THR A 244 -20.71 -4.56 -1.87
CA THR A 244 -21.16 -5.96 -1.92
C THR A 244 -20.46 -6.79 -0.86
N THR A 245 -21.18 -7.77 -0.31
CA THR A 245 -20.65 -8.79 0.61
C THR A 245 -20.52 -10.15 -0.07
N GLU A 246 -20.80 -10.19 -1.37
CA GLU A 246 -20.73 -11.39 -2.19
C GLU A 246 -19.30 -11.86 -2.37
N THR A 247 -19.20 -13.16 -2.59
CA THR A 247 -17.94 -13.78 -2.91
C THR A 247 -17.58 -13.46 -4.36
N VAL A 248 -16.41 -12.88 -4.59
CA VAL A 248 -15.88 -12.57 -5.92
C VAL A 248 -14.95 -13.68 -6.40
N ASP A 249 -15.11 -14.07 -7.66
CA ASP A 249 -14.10 -14.88 -8.33
C ASP A 249 -12.92 -13.98 -8.70
N ALA A 250 -11.71 -14.40 -8.32
CA ALA A 250 -10.48 -13.64 -8.53
C ALA A 250 -9.47 -14.56 -9.23
N PRO A 251 -9.51 -14.62 -10.58
CA PRO A 251 -8.65 -15.49 -11.36
C PRO A 251 -7.19 -15.30 -10.98
N SER A 252 -6.47 -16.42 -10.83
CA SER A 252 -5.06 -16.44 -10.46
C SER A 252 -4.18 -17.11 -11.50
N LEU A 253 -2.91 -16.70 -11.55
CA LEU A 253 -1.86 -17.30 -12.38
C LEU A 253 -0.56 -17.38 -11.58
N VAL A 254 0.00 -18.58 -11.49
CA VAL A 254 1.35 -18.79 -10.93
C VAL A 254 2.38 -18.31 -11.95
N LEU A 255 3.20 -17.33 -11.56
CA LEU A 255 4.18 -16.66 -12.41
C LEU A 255 5.57 -17.32 -12.34
N THR A 256 5.86 -18.08 -11.28
CA THR A 256 7.16 -18.75 -11.07
C THR A 256 6.97 -20.18 -10.57
N ASP A 257 7.85 -21.11 -10.95
CA ASP A 257 7.74 -22.52 -10.51
C ASP A 257 7.77 -22.59 -8.97
N PRO A 258 6.75 -23.19 -8.30
CA PRO A 258 6.72 -23.36 -6.84
C PRO A 258 7.90 -24.18 -6.28
N ARG A 259 8.62 -24.92 -7.13
CA ARG A 259 9.83 -25.70 -6.78
C ARG A 259 11.12 -24.89 -6.97
N HIS A 260 11.03 -23.64 -7.42
CA HIS A 260 12.20 -22.79 -7.59
C HIS A 260 12.74 -22.35 -6.21
N PRO A 261 13.98 -22.71 -5.85
CA PRO A 261 14.50 -22.50 -4.49
C PRO A 261 14.93 -21.04 -4.28
N THR A 262 14.01 -20.06 -4.27
CA THR A 262 14.42 -18.63 -4.21
C THR A 262 13.48 -17.67 -3.49
N PHE A 263 12.51 -18.14 -2.70
CA PHE A 263 11.44 -17.26 -2.21
C PHE A 263 11.30 -17.14 -0.68
N ALA A 264 12.28 -17.62 0.08
CA ALA A 264 12.26 -17.51 1.54
C ALA A 264 12.25 -16.06 2.10
N HIS A 265 12.61 -15.03 1.31
CA HIS A 265 12.91 -13.70 1.86
C HIS A 265 12.37 -12.48 1.09
N ILE A 266 11.44 -12.64 0.15
CA ILE A 266 10.86 -11.48 -0.56
C ILE A 266 9.86 -10.77 0.34
N ARG A 267 10.27 -9.66 0.96
CA ARG A 267 9.38 -8.71 1.65
C ARG A 267 8.55 -7.92 0.64
N GLY A 268 7.34 -7.48 1.01
CA GLY A 268 6.38 -6.84 0.08
C GLY A 268 6.89 -5.58 -0.64
N ASN A 269 7.84 -4.86 -0.05
CA ASN A 269 8.51 -3.73 -0.70
C ASN A 269 9.49 -4.13 -1.82
N ARG A 270 9.68 -5.42 -2.08
CA ARG A 270 10.57 -5.97 -3.10
C ARG A 270 9.84 -6.53 -4.32
N ILE A 271 8.53 -6.30 -4.43
CA ILE A 271 7.72 -6.66 -5.59
C ILE A 271 7.13 -5.37 -6.15
N GLY A 272 7.48 -5.04 -7.38
CA GLY A 272 7.06 -3.86 -8.12
C GLY A 272 6.47 -4.24 -9.47
N PHE A 273 5.65 -3.38 -10.05
CA PHE A 273 5.04 -3.58 -11.36
C PHE A 273 5.12 -2.31 -12.18
N CYS A 274 5.51 -2.44 -13.44
CA CYS A 274 5.54 -1.36 -14.41
C CYS A 274 4.27 -1.45 -15.29
N PRO A 275 3.24 -0.62 -15.06
CA PRO A 275 2.00 -0.67 -15.83
C PRO A 275 2.18 -0.27 -17.28
N MET A 276 3.21 0.53 -17.58
CA MET A 276 3.53 0.94 -18.96
C MET A 276 4.06 -0.20 -19.81
N SER A 277 4.82 -1.12 -19.21
CA SER A 277 5.42 -2.27 -19.91
C SER A 277 4.73 -3.60 -19.61
N GLY A 278 3.80 -3.63 -18.64
CA GLY A 278 3.21 -4.86 -18.15
C GLY A 278 4.26 -5.79 -17.53
N ARG A 279 5.33 -5.25 -16.92
CA ARG A 279 6.42 -6.06 -16.35
C ARG A 279 6.37 -6.07 -14.84
N LEU A 280 6.47 -7.28 -14.28
CA LEU A 280 6.69 -7.49 -12.87
C LEU A 280 8.20 -7.45 -12.60
N VAL A 281 8.60 -6.68 -11.59
CA VAL A 281 9.98 -6.58 -11.13
C VAL A 281 10.02 -7.03 -9.68
N TYR A 282 10.92 -7.94 -9.33
CA TYR A 282 11.10 -8.34 -7.95
C TYR A 282 12.54 -8.71 -7.63
N VAL A 283 12.88 -8.68 -6.35
CA VAL A 283 14.21 -9.07 -5.88
C VAL A 283 14.19 -10.53 -5.43
N SER A 284 15.05 -11.37 -6.01
CA SER A 284 15.20 -12.78 -5.64
C SER A 284 15.93 -12.93 -4.29
N ASN A 285 15.93 -14.14 -3.72
CA ASN A 285 16.72 -14.46 -2.52
C ASN A 285 18.25 -14.25 -2.68
N CYS A 286 18.76 -14.26 -3.92
CA CYS A 286 20.17 -13.99 -4.21
C CYS A 286 20.46 -12.49 -4.35
N TRP A 287 19.47 -11.64 -4.06
CA TRP A 287 19.49 -10.19 -4.28
C TRP A 287 19.56 -9.78 -5.76
N ASP A 288 19.28 -10.72 -6.67
CA ASP A 288 19.16 -10.41 -8.08
C ASP A 288 17.84 -9.69 -8.37
N LEU A 289 17.89 -8.68 -9.23
CA LEU A 289 16.71 -8.04 -9.78
C LEU A 289 16.17 -8.91 -10.93
N VAL A 290 14.96 -9.43 -10.78
CA VAL A 290 14.28 -10.23 -11.79
C VAL A 290 13.18 -9.40 -12.43
N VAL A 291 13.06 -9.50 -13.75
CA VAL A 291 12.02 -8.85 -14.54
C VAL A 291 11.29 -9.94 -15.33
N LEU A 292 9.97 -10.03 -15.16
CA LEU A 292 9.11 -10.95 -15.90
C LEU A 292 8.04 -10.16 -16.66
N ASP A 293 7.78 -10.56 -17.90
CA ASP A 293 6.60 -10.09 -18.62
C ASP A 293 5.37 -10.67 -17.94
N PHE A 294 4.51 -9.81 -17.43
CA PHE A 294 3.25 -10.22 -16.85
C PHE A 294 2.23 -10.36 -17.96
N LEU A 295 1.99 -11.60 -18.36
CA LEU A 295 0.84 -11.94 -19.17
C LEU A 295 -0.36 -12.01 -18.23
N CYS A 296 -1.33 -11.11 -18.40
CA CYS A 296 -2.59 -11.15 -17.66
C CYS A 296 -3.13 -12.60 -17.67
N PRO A 297 -3.58 -13.16 -16.53
CA PRO A 297 -4.15 -14.50 -16.49
C PRO A 297 -5.17 -14.66 -17.64
N PRO A 298 -5.12 -15.76 -18.41
CA PRO A 298 -6.11 -15.97 -19.45
C PRO A 298 -7.49 -15.93 -18.80
N LEU A 299 -8.32 -14.99 -19.24
CA LEU A 299 -9.71 -14.93 -18.83
C LEU A 299 -10.30 -16.32 -19.12
N ARG A 300 -10.93 -16.93 -18.11
CA ARG A 300 -11.85 -18.03 -18.39
C ARG A 300 -12.98 -17.43 -19.20
N ASP A 301 -12.84 -17.51 -20.51
CA ASP A 301 -13.87 -17.10 -21.44
C ASP A 301 -15.06 -18.07 -21.24
N PRO A 302 -16.19 -17.64 -20.65
CA PRO A 302 -17.31 -18.54 -20.40
C PRO A 302 -17.89 -19.10 -21.71
N GLU A 303 -17.58 -18.49 -22.86
CA GLU A 303 -18.00 -18.95 -24.19
C GLU A 303 -17.11 -20.04 -24.80
N ARG A 304 -15.98 -20.42 -24.18
CA ARG A 304 -15.07 -21.46 -24.68
C ARG A 304 -15.18 -22.83 -24.00
N GLN A 305 -16.23 -23.07 -23.20
CA GLN A 305 -16.53 -24.41 -22.66
C GLN A 305 -17.65 -25.15 -23.42
N GLY A 306 -17.77 -24.90 -24.72
CA GLY A 306 -18.56 -25.72 -25.62
C GLY A 306 -17.74 -26.85 -26.25
N ILE A 307 -17.27 -27.82 -25.45
CA ILE A 307 -17.00 -29.22 -25.88
C ILE A 307 -17.38 -30.15 -24.73
#